data_AF-A0A101FTL2-F1
#
_entry.id   AF-A0A101FTL2-F1
#
_cell.length_a   1.000
_cell.length_b   1.000
_cell.length_c   1.000
_cell.angle_alpha   90.00
_cell.angle_beta   90.00
_cell.angle_gamma   90.00
#
_symmetry.space_group_name_H-M   'P 1'
#
loop_
_entity.id
_entity.type
_entity.pdbx_description
1 polymer ?
#
loop_
_entity_poly.entity_id
_entity_poly.type
_entity_poly.pdbx_seq_one_letter_code
_entity_poly.pdbx_strand_id
1 'polypeptide(L)'
;MVSTVDMGLFGIFLLVLLCPFFIKKVEEQLEAFLFVMGVSAVTIANAWHMELVMEAIEEPIIKGIVPAVLVAGLIFYYGRSHAQRIMNVLLDKIPLKILVFFVVVILGLCASLITAIIAALVLVEVVSLLPLDRKTKINLTVVACFSIGLGAALTPVGEPLSTIAITKLQGPPYHAGFTFLIDTIGMYIIPGVLAFGILSTFVVGKKTTEKQMDDMVAKGGDTLRDVAMRGAKVYLFVMALLLLGSGFKIIIDTYLIHVPSMVLYWVNMSSAVLDNATLTAAEIGPSMHIDQIKAILMGLLVSGGMLIPGNIPNIICANKIGITSKEWARTGVPIGLVTMLVYFGWVFYI
;
A
#
# COMPACT_ATOMS: atom_id res chain seq x y z
N MET A 1 14.42 -15.81 28.03
CA MET A 1 15.27 -16.73 27.24
C MET A 1 14.62 -16.86 25.87
N VAL A 2 15.39 -16.63 24.80
CA VAL A 2 14.88 -16.77 23.42
C VAL A 2 14.64 -18.25 23.15
N SER A 3 13.40 -18.63 22.83
CA SER A 3 13.04 -20.02 22.55
C SER A 3 13.47 -20.43 21.13
N THR A 4 13.56 -21.73 20.85
CA THR A 4 13.80 -22.23 19.48
C THR A 4 12.68 -21.82 18.51
N VAL A 5 11.46 -21.67 19.00
CA VAL A 5 10.31 -21.13 18.26
C VAL A 5 10.57 -19.66 17.91
N ASP A 6 11.06 -18.86 18.85
CA ASP A 6 11.38 -17.45 18.63
C ASP A 6 12.46 -17.28 17.57
N MET A 7 13.50 -18.12 17.61
CA MET A 7 14.57 -18.12 16.59
C MET A 7 14.03 -18.49 15.21
N GLY A 8 13.13 -19.48 15.13
CA GLY A 8 12.50 -19.88 13.88
C GLY A 8 11.60 -18.80 13.29
N LEU A 9 10.77 -18.17 14.12
CA LEU A 9 9.90 -17.07 13.71
C LEU A 9 10.70 -15.81 13.35
N PHE A 10 11.78 -15.52 14.06
CA PHE A 10 12.70 -14.43 13.72
C PHE A 10 13.42 -14.71 12.39
N GLY A 11 13.80 -15.96 12.13
CA GLY A 11 14.32 -16.39 10.83
C GLY A 11 13.31 -16.19 9.71
N ILE A 12 12.03 -16.56 9.92
CA ILE A 12 10.94 -16.29 8.96
C ILE A 12 10.79 -14.79 8.74
N PHE A 13 10.78 -13.99 9.81
CA PHE A 13 10.70 -12.53 9.72
C PHE A 13 11.83 -11.96 8.85
N LEU A 14 13.09 -12.38 9.09
CA LEU A 14 14.23 -11.98 8.28
C LEU A 14 14.14 -12.45 6.83
N LEU A 15 13.66 -13.66 6.57
CA LEU A 15 13.46 -14.17 5.21
C LEU A 15 12.40 -13.36 4.47
N VAL A 16 11.27 -13.07 5.12
CA VAL A 16 10.24 -12.19 4.55
C VAL A 16 10.83 -10.82 4.26
N LEU A 17 11.68 -10.30 5.16
CA LEU A 17 12.37 -8.99 5.03
C LEU A 17 13.37 -8.92 3.89
N LEU A 18 14.17 -9.96 3.70
CA LEU A 18 15.37 -9.90 2.86
C LEU A 18 15.19 -10.61 1.52
N CYS A 19 14.48 -11.74 1.46
CA CYS A 19 14.40 -12.55 0.23
C CYS A 19 13.86 -11.81 -1.00
N PRO A 20 12.83 -10.94 -0.90
CA PRO A 20 12.35 -10.19 -2.07
C PRO A 20 13.44 -9.34 -2.76
N PHE A 21 14.51 -8.97 -2.04
CA PHE A 21 15.60 -8.13 -2.55
C PHE A 21 16.70 -8.92 -3.25
N PHE A 22 16.89 -10.18 -2.85
CA PHE A 22 17.97 -11.01 -3.34
C PHE A 22 17.51 -12.00 -4.42
N ILE A 23 16.21 -12.31 -4.48
CA ILE A 23 15.66 -13.36 -5.34
C ILE A 23 14.54 -12.83 -6.21
N LYS A 24 14.84 -12.62 -7.50
CA LYS A 24 13.88 -12.10 -8.50
C LYS A 24 12.60 -12.94 -8.63
N LYS A 25 12.70 -14.27 -8.45
CA LYS A 25 11.51 -15.14 -8.45
C LYS A 25 10.58 -14.86 -7.26
N VAL A 26 11.13 -14.49 -6.10
CA VAL A 26 10.35 -14.12 -4.91
C VAL A 26 9.67 -12.78 -5.14
N GLU A 27 10.39 -11.82 -5.74
CA GLU A 27 9.82 -10.52 -6.14
C GLU A 27 8.64 -10.69 -7.12
N GLU A 28 8.78 -11.54 -8.14
CA GLU A 28 7.75 -11.76 -9.17
C GLU A 28 6.52 -12.55 -8.66
N GLN A 29 6.68 -13.34 -7.59
CA GLN A 29 5.64 -14.20 -6.99
C GLN A 29 5.51 -13.99 -5.48
N LEU A 30 5.47 -12.73 -5.07
CA LEU A 30 5.47 -12.33 -3.67
C LEU A 30 4.30 -12.95 -2.90
N GLU A 31 3.14 -13.10 -3.54
CA GLU A 31 1.94 -13.67 -2.91
C GLU A 31 2.13 -15.14 -2.51
N ALA A 32 2.75 -15.93 -3.40
CA ALA A 32 3.03 -17.35 -3.13
C ALA A 32 4.15 -17.51 -2.10
N PHE A 33 5.17 -16.66 -2.16
CA PHE A 33 6.23 -16.64 -1.16
C PHE A 33 5.68 -16.33 0.24
N LEU A 34 4.90 -15.25 0.39
CA LEU A 34 4.28 -14.90 1.66
C LEU A 34 3.37 -16.02 2.18
N PHE A 35 2.65 -16.71 1.30
CA PHE A 35 1.80 -17.84 1.70
C PHE A 35 2.63 -18.97 2.32
N VAL A 36 3.74 -19.35 1.67
CA VAL A 36 4.66 -20.37 2.20
C VAL A 36 5.26 -19.92 3.53
N MET A 37 5.67 -18.66 3.65
CA MET A 37 6.20 -18.12 4.90
C MET A 37 5.15 -18.06 6.01
N GLY A 38 3.89 -17.72 5.68
CA GLY A 38 2.76 -17.71 6.60
C GLY A 38 2.43 -19.11 7.12
N VAL A 39 2.30 -20.11 6.24
CA VAL A 39 2.13 -21.52 6.61
C VAL A 39 3.27 -21.99 7.52
N SER A 40 4.51 -21.63 7.17
CA SER A 40 5.69 -21.97 7.97
C SER A 40 5.64 -21.30 9.36
N ALA A 41 5.23 -20.03 9.43
CA ALA A 41 5.16 -19.27 10.68
C ALA A 41 4.12 -19.87 11.63
N VAL A 42 2.90 -20.16 11.14
CA VAL A 42 1.85 -20.80 11.96
C VAL A 42 2.29 -22.19 12.42
N THR A 43 3.01 -22.93 11.59
CA THR A 43 3.53 -24.26 11.93
C THR A 43 4.60 -24.19 13.03
N ILE A 44 5.57 -23.28 12.92
CA ILE A 44 6.62 -23.09 13.93
C ILE A 44 6.02 -22.57 15.25
N ALA A 45 5.06 -21.64 15.17
CA ALA A 45 4.36 -21.09 16.33
C ALA A 45 3.37 -22.06 16.97
N ASN A 46 3.13 -23.23 16.35
CA ASN A 46 2.04 -24.15 16.71
C ASN A 46 0.68 -23.43 16.86
N ALA A 47 0.43 -22.47 15.98
CA ALA A 47 -0.73 -21.57 16.02
C ALA A 47 -1.91 -22.07 15.16
N TRP A 48 -1.88 -23.32 14.69
CA TRP A 48 -2.96 -23.90 13.90
C TRP A 48 -4.20 -24.13 14.75
N HIS A 49 -5.31 -23.51 14.36
CA HIS A 49 -6.64 -23.77 14.90
C HIS A 49 -7.67 -23.61 13.78
N MET A 50 -8.81 -24.29 13.90
CA MET A 50 -9.77 -24.36 12.80
C MET A 50 -10.35 -22.98 12.45
N GLU A 51 -10.52 -22.10 13.44
CA GLU A 51 -10.96 -20.72 13.21
C GLU A 51 -9.99 -19.96 12.30
N LEU A 52 -8.66 -20.08 12.53
CA LEU A 52 -7.65 -19.45 11.66
C LEU A 52 -7.70 -19.97 10.22
N VAL A 53 -7.88 -21.28 10.04
CA VAL A 53 -7.96 -21.88 8.70
C VAL A 53 -9.21 -21.35 7.96
N MET A 54 -10.34 -21.33 8.67
CA MET A 54 -11.61 -20.86 8.11
C MET A 54 -11.54 -19.36 7.80
N GLU A 55 -11.02 -18.55 8.73
CA GLU A 55 -10.80 -17.12 8.54
C GLU A 55 -9.86 -16.85 7.35
N ALA A 56 -8.71 -17.54 7.25
CA ALA A 56 -7.78 -17.35 6.14
C ALA A 56 -8.38 -17.67 4.76
N ILE A 57 -9.32 -18.62 4.67
CA ILE A 57 -9.98 -19.02 3.42
C ILE A 57 -11.17 -18.10 3.09
N GLU A 58 -11.99 -17.80 4.08
CA GLU A 58 -13.28 -17.11 3.90
C GLU A 58 -13.13 -15.60 3.87
N GLU A 59 -12.24 -15.04 4.69
CA GLU A 59 -12.10 -13.60 4.88
C GLU A 59 -11.85 -12.83 3.58
N PRO A 60 -10.98 -13.27 2.64
CA PRO A 60 -10.78 -12.58 1.37
C PRO A 60 -12.05 -12.45 0.50
N ILE A 61 -13.01 -13.37 0.67
CA ILE A 61 -14.25 -13.45 -0.10
C ILE A 61 -15.40 -12.80 0.66
N ILE A 62 -15.65 -13.21 1.90
CA ILE A 62 -16.78 -12.77 2.73
C ILE A 62 -16.66 -11.29 3.09
N LYS A 63 -15.44 -10.80 3.39
CA LYS A 63 -15.22 -9.36 3.63
C LYS A 63 -15.19 -8.55 2.33
N GLY A 64 -15.42 -9.17 1.17
CA GLY A 64 -15.63 -8.49 -0.10
C GLY A 64 -14.35 -7.99 -0.78
N ILE A 65 -13.16 -8.34 -0.30
CA ILE A 65 -11.88 -7.85 -0.85
C ILE A 65 -11.71 -8.31 -2.31
N VAL A 66 -11.80 -9.62 -2.57
CA VAL A 66 -11.65 -10.17 -3.92
C VAL A 66 -12.80 -9.73 -4.85
N PRO A 67 -14.08 -9.76 -4.43
CA PRO A 67 -15.17 -9.19 -5.22
C PRO A 67 -14.94 -7.72 -5.60
N ALA A 68 -14.49 -6.88 -4.66
CA ALA A 68 -14.22 -5.47 -4.94
C ALA A 68 -13.13 -5.30 -6.00
N VAL A 69 -12.02 -6.05 -5.91
CA VAL A 69 -10.92 -6.02 -6.89
C VAL A 69 -11.35 -6.50 -8.27
N LEU A 70 -12.22 -7.50 -8.35
CA LEU A 70 -12.73 -8.01 -9.62
C LEU A 70 -13.71 -7.01 -10.27
N VAL A 71 -14.67 -6.47 -9.52
CA VAL A 71 -15.62 -5.46 -10.00
C VAL A 71 -14.88 -4.21 -10.47
N ALA A 72 -13.92 -3.76 -9.68
CA ALA A 72 -12.97 -2.73 -10.04
C ALA A 72 -12.31 -2.98 -11.40
N GLY A 73 -11.61 -4.10 -11.54
CA GLY A 73 -10.89 -4.43 -12.76
C GLY A 73 -11.80 -4.51 -14.00
N LEU A 74 -13.04 -4.98 -13.83
CA LEU A 74 -14.05 -4.99 -14.89
C LEU A 74 -14.52 -3.58 -15.28
N ILE A 75 -14.81 -2.72 -14.30
CA ILE A 75 -15.20 -1.32 -14.56
C ILE A 75 -14.11 -0.60 -15.36
N PHE A 76 -12.82 -0.81 -15.03
CA PHE A 76 -11.71 -0.23 -15.80
C PHE A 76 -11.58 -0.81 -17.19
N TYR A 77 -11.71 -2.13 -17.32
CA TYR A 77 -11.61 -2.80 -18.62
C TYR A 77 -12.65 -2.25 -19.62
N TYR A 78 -13.90 -2.09 -19.19
CA TYR A 78 -14.97 -1.56 -20.05
C TYR A 78 -15.00 -0.02 -20.14
N GLY A 79 -14.51 0.70 -19.13
CA GLY A 79 -14.58 2.17 -19.05
C GLY A 79 -13.45 2.94 -19.75
N ARG A 80 -12.47 2.25 -20.33
CA ARG A 80 -11.22 2.86 -20.82
C ARG A 80 -11.42 3.97 -21.87
N SER A 81 -12.32 3.76 -22.83
CA SER A 81 -12.61 4.73 -23.89
C SER A 81 -13.27 6.01 -23.37
N HIS A 82 -14.09 5.90 -22.31
CA HIS A 82 -14.74 7.03 -21.67
C HIS A 82 -13.73 7.85 -20.85
N ALA A 83 -12.81 7.19 -20.14
CA ALA A 83 -11.75 7.85 -19.40
C ALA A 83 -10.86 8.73 -20.31
N GLN A 84 -10.48 8.22 -21.48
CA GLN A 84 -9.69 8.98 -22.47
C GLN A 84 -10.42 10.24 -22.95
N ARG A 85 -11.72 10.14 -23.23
CA ARG A 85 -12.52 11.30 -23.68
C ARG A 85 -12.66 12.37 -22.58
N ILE A 86 -12.87 11.97 -21.33
CA ILE A 86 -12.97 12.90 -20.19
C ILE A 86 -11.64 13.63 -19.98
N MET A 87 -10.52 12.92 -20.07
CA MET A 87 -9.19 13.51 -19.86
C MET A 87 -8.87 14.59 -20.90
N ASN A 88 -9.21 14.36 -22.17
CA ASN A 88 -8.99 15.32 -23.24
C ASN A 88 -9.78 16.62 -22.99
N VAL A 89 -11.04 16.52 -22.55
CA VAL A 89 -11.87 17.69 -22.20
C VAL A 89 -11.31 18.46 -21.00
N LEU A 90 -10.77 17.76 -20.00
CA LEU A 90 -10.20 18.39 -18.81
C LEU A 90 -8.90 19.13 -19.12
N LEU A 91 -8.04 18.56 -19.97
CA LEU A 91 -6.76 19.16 -20.38
C LEU A 91 -6.94 20.43 -21.21
N ASP A 92 -8.05 20.57 -21.93
CA ASP A 92 -8.37 21.77 -22.71
C ASP A 92 -8.85 22.95 -21.85
N LYS A 93 -9.47 22.66 -20.69
CA LYS A 93 -10.12 23.69 -19.86
C LYS A 93 -9.35 24.07 -18.60
N ILE A 94 -8.48 23.19 -18.10
CA ILE A 94 -7.84 23.35 -16.78
C ILE A 94 -6.32 23.43 -16.93
N PRO A 95 -5.64 24.41 -16.30
CA PRO A 95 -4.18 24.46 -16.26
C PRO A 95 -3.60 23.18 -15.67
N LEU A 96 -2.55 22.64 -16.30
CA LEU A 96 -1.96 21.35 -15.96
C LEU A 96 -1.62 21.18 -14.46
N LYS A 97 -1.10 22.23 -13.82
CA LYS A 97 -0.78 22.22 -12.38
C LYS A 97 -2.02 22.04 -11.49
N ILE A 98 -3.11 22.73 -11.84
CA ILE A 98 -4.38 22.64 -11.12
C ILE A 98 -5.01 21.26 -11.35
N LEU A 99 -4.97 20.77 -12.59
CA LEU A 99 -5.47 19.44 -12.92
C LEU A 99 -4.75 18.36 -12.08
N VAL A 100 -3.42 18.40 -12.07
CA VAL A 100 -2.60 17.43 -11.34
C VAL A 100 -2.82 17.50 -9.83
N PHE A 101 -2.93 18.71 -9.26
CA PHE A 101 -3.32 18.90 -7.86
C PHE A 101 -4.61 18.14 -7.53
N PHE A 102 -5.68 18.40 -8.30
CA PHE A 102 -6.97 17.77 -8.04
C PHE A 102 -6.94 16.27 -8.27
N VAL A 103 -6.24 15.79 -9.30
CA VAL A 103 -6.07 14.35 -9.53
C VAL A 103 -5.43 13.68 -8.31
N VAL A 104 -4.34 14.23 -7.78
CA VAL A 104 -3.62 13.64 -6.64
C VAL A 104 -4.47 13.66 -5.36
N VAL A 105 -5.17 14.76 -5.08
CA VAL A 105 -6.01 14.88 -3.88
C VAL A 105 -7.25 14.00 -3.97
N ILE A 106 -7.98 14.06 -5.09
CA ILE A 106 -9.22 13.31 -5.28
C ILE A 106 -8.93 11.81 -5.28
N LEU A 107 -7.92 11.35 -6.04
CA LEU A 107 -7.56 9.93 -6.04
C LEU A 107 -7.05 9.48 -4.67
N GLY A 108 -6.30 10.32 -3.97
CA GLY A 108 -5.87 10.07 -2.59
C GLY A 108 -7.06 9.80 -1.68
N LEU A 109 -7.95 10.78 -1.51
CA LEU A 109 -9.10 10.66 -0.60
C LEU A 109 -10.07 9.56 -1.02
N CYS A 110 -10.39 9.48 -2.32
CA CYS A 110 -11.32 8.47 -2.84
C CYS A 110 -10.76 7.05 -2.78
N ALA A 111 -9.44 6.84 -2.64
CA ALA A 111 -8.86 5.49 -2.52
C ALA A 111 -9.44 4.70 -1.35
N SER A 112 -9.86 5.37 -0.27
CA SER A 112 -10.59 4.76 0.85
C SER A 112 -11.98 4.21 0.47
N LEU A 113 -12.62 4.74 -0.57
CA LEU A 113 -13.95 4.32 -0.99
C LEU A 113 -13.90 3.27 -2.10
N ILE A 114 -12.91 3.38 -2.99
CA ILE A 114 -12.83 2.60 -4.22
C ILE A 114 -11.66 1.61 -4.25
N THR A 115 -10.80 1.57 -3.23
CA THR A 115 -9.51 0.85 -3.16
C THR A 115 -8.31 1.58 -3.79
N ALA A 116 -7.12 1.36 -3.21
CA ALA A 116 -5.83 1.80 -3.73
C ALA A 116 -5.53 1.22 -5.12
N ILE A 117 -6.00 0.00 -5.40
CA ILE A 117 -5.84 -0.67 -6.70
C ILE A 117 -6.54 0.11 -7.80
N ILE A 118 -7.82 0.45 -7.58
CA ILE A 118 -8.58 1.26 -8.54
C ILE A 118 -7.91 2.62 -8.73
N ALA A 119 -7.61 3.31 -7.63
CA ALA A 119 -7.03 4.65 -7.69
C ALA A 119 -5.71 4.66 -8.48
N ALA A 120 -4.86 3.64 -8.29
CA ALA A 120 -3.61 3.48 -9.04
C ALA A 120 -3.83 3.24 -10.54
N LEU A 121 -4.83 2.43 -10.92
CA LEU A 121 -5.16 2.22 -12.34
C LEU A 121 -5.68 3.50 -13.00
N VAL A 122 -6.53 4.27 -12.32
CA VAL A 122 -6.95 5.60 -12.80
C VAL A 122 -5.73 6.49 -12.99
N LEU A 123 -4.84 6.53 -12.00
CA LEU A 123 -3.63 7.34 -12.03
C LEU A 123 -2.73 6.98 -13.21
N VAL A 124 -2.53 5.68 -13.49
CA VAL A 124 -1.75 5.21 -14.65
C VAL A 124 -2.30 5.76 -15.95
N GLU A 125 -3.62 5.65 -16.16
CA GLU A 125 -4.26 6.16 -17.38
C GLU A 125 -4.15 7.69 -17.46
N VAL A 126 -4.38 8.41 -16.35
CA VAL A 126 -4.21 9.87 -16.30
C VAL A 126 -2.78 10.26 -16.69
N VAL A 127 -1.77 9.73 -15.98
CA VAL A 127 -0.36 10.08 -16.21
C VAL A 127 0.12 9.70 -17.61
N SER A 128 -0.42 8.61 -18.17
CA SER A 128 -0.11 8.20 -19.55
C SER A 128 -0.59 9.22 -20.57
N LEU A 129 -1.75 9.84 -20.34
CA LEU A 129 -2.36 10.86 -21.20
C LEU A 129 -1.78 12.27 -21.00
N LEU A 130 -1.09 12.54 -19.88
CA LEU A 130 -0.48 13.85 -19.65
C LEU A 130 0.71 14.10 -20.60
N PRO A 131 0.83 15.31 -21.20
CA PRO A 131 1.93 15.70 -22.08
C PRO A 131 3.18 16.08 -21.27
N LEU A 132 3.76 15.09 -20.60
CA LEU A 132 4.90 15.21 -19.69
C LEU A 132 6.07 14.36 -20.17
N ASP A 133 7.29 14.81 -19.94
CA ASP A 133 8.48 13.99 -20.11
C ASP A 133 8.50 12.82 -19.10
N ARG A 134 9.22 11.75 -19.44
CA ARG A 134 9.28 10.52 -18.63
C ARG A 134 9.69 10.78 -17.17
N LYS A 135 10.65 11.66 -16.92
CA LYS A 135 11.14 11.94 -15.57
C LYS A 135 10.05 12.63 -14.74
N THR A 136 9.33 13.58 -15.32
CA THR A 136 8.20 14.24 -14.66
C THR A 136 7.03 13.27 -14.43
N LYS A 137 6.72 12.38 -15.38
CA LYS A 137 5.72 11.32 -15.19
C LYS A 137 6.07 10.43 -14.00
N ILE A 138 7.30 9.94 -13.92
CA ILE A 138 7.77 9.10 -12.80
C ILE A 138 7.61 9.84 -11.47
N ASN A 139 8.11 11.09 -11.39
CA ASN A 139 8.03 11.85 -10.14
C ASN A 139 6.59 12.11 -9.71
N LEU A 140 5.71 12.44 -10.65
CA LEU A 140 4.29 12.64 -10.39
C LEU A 140 3.63 11.34 -9.91
N THR A 141 3.92 10.22 -10.56
CA THR A 141 3.42 8.91 -10.16
C THR A 141 3.81 8.59 -8.72
N VAL A 142 5.09 8.78 -8.35
CA VAL A 142 5.55 8.52 -6.97
C VAL A 142 4.77 9.38 -5.96
N VAL A 143 4.69 10.70 -6.18
CA VAL A 143 3.95 11.62 -5.30
C VAL A 143 2.47 11.24 -5.18
N ALA A 144 1.85 10.88 -6.30
CA ALA A 144 0.45 10.48 -6.32
C ALA A 144 0.23 9.14 -5.58
N CYS A 145 1.16 8.19 -5.67
CA CYS A 145 1.08 6.93 -4.95
C CYS A 145 1.25 7.10 -3.44
N PHE A 146 2.06 8.05 -2.95
CA PHE A 146 2.07 8.43 -1.54
C PHE A 146 0.68 8.93 -1.08
N SER A 147 0.05 9.80 -1.88
CA SER A 147 -1.31 10.30 -1.61
C SER A 147 -2.34 9.17 -1.58
N ILE A 148 -2.31 8.26 -2.57
CA ILE A 148 -3.22 7.10 -2.65
C ILE A 148 -3.00 6.15 -1.48
N GLY A 149 -1.76 5.82 -1.13
CA GLY A 149 -1.44 4.94 -0.01
C GLY A 149 -1.94 5.51 1.32
N LEU A 150 -1.65 6.79 1.60
CA LEU A 150 -2.18 7.45 2.80
C LEU A 150 -3.70 7.46 2.82
N GLY A 151 -4.33 7.89 1.73
CA GLY A 151 -5.78 8.03 1.68
C GLY A 151 -6.53 6.69 1.74
N ALA A 152 -5.98 5.63 1.15
CA ALA A 152 -6.55 4.28 1.21
C ALA A 152 -6.68 3.76 2.65
N ALA A 153 -5.77 4.16 3.54
CA ALA A 153 -5.77 3.68 4.90
C ALA A 153 -6.92 4.23 5.78
N LEU A 154 -7.68 5.22 5.31
CA LEU A 154 -8.78 5.82 6.09
C LEU A 154 -9.92 4.86 6.41
N THR A 155 -10.10 3.80 5.62
CA THR A 155 -11.16 2.80 5.82
C THR A 155 -10.62 1.39 5.55
N PRO A 156 -11.23 0.34 6.12
CA PRO A 156 -10.83 -1.05 5.85
C PRO A 156 -11.02 -1.49 4.40
N VAL A 157 -11.72 -0.72 3.56
CA VAL A 157 -11.93 -1.04 2.14
C VAL A 157 -10.74 -0.62 1.29
N GLY A 158 -10.00 0.42 1.69
CA GLY A 158 -9.04 1.06 0.81
C GLY A 158 -7.82 0.22 0.47
N GLU A 159 -7.20 -0.46 1.43
CA GLU A 159 -6.03 -1.32 1.18
C GLU A 159 -5.90 -2.46 2.21
N PRO A 160 -5.09 -3.50 1.94
CA PRO A 160 -4.94 -4.63 2.86
C PRO A 160 -4.41 -4.23 4.25
N LEU A 161 -3.53 -3.24 4.37
CA LEU A 161 -3.07 -2.74 5.67
C LEU A 161 -4.26 -2.31 6.53
N SER A 162 -5.18 -1.49 5.99
CA SER A 162 -6.31 -1.00 6.77
C SER A 162 -7.30 -2.10 7.09
N THR A 163 -7.53 -3.05 6.17
CA THR A 163 -8.34 -4.23 6.45
C THR A 163 -7.77 -5.04 7.62
N ILE A 164 -6.46 -5.33 7.60
CA ILE A 164 -5.79 -6.16 8.61
C ILE A 164 -5.78 -5.46 9.97
N ALA A 165 -5.49 -4.15 9.99
CA ALA A 165 -5.51 -3.37 11.23
C ALA A 165 -6.89 -3.44 11.90
N ILE A 166 -7.97 -3.31 11.13
CA ILE A 166 -9.34 -3.46 11.64
C ILE A 166 -9.59 -4.90 12.13
N THR A 167 -9.28 -5.92 11.32
CA THR A 167 -9.48 -7.33 11.72
C THR A 167 -8.73 -7.66 13.01
N LYS A 168 -7.48 -7.21 13.18
CA LYS A 168 -6.68 -7.44 14.38
C LYS A 168 -7.23 -6.75 15.63
N LEU A 169 -7.92 -5.63 15.46
CA LEU A 169 -8.41 -4.78 16.55
C LEU A 169 -9.93 -4.87 16.75
N GLN A 170 -10.62 -5.77 16.04
CA GLN A 170 -12.09 -5.94 16.09
C GLN A 170 -12.61 -6.41 17.46
N GLY A 171 -11.76 -7.08 18.24
CA GLY A 171 -12.06 -7.53 19.60
C GLY A 171 -11.76 -6.50 20.68
N PRO A 172 -11.99 -6.83 21.96
CA PRO A 172 -11.56 -6.00 23.08
C PRO A 172 -10.04 -5.75 23.05
N PRO A 173 -9.56 -4.57 23.49
CA PRO A 173 -10.31 -3.45 24.06
C PRO A 173 -10.83 -2.44 23.01
N TYR A 174 -10.47 -2.60 21.74
CA TYR A 174 -10.65 -1.56 20.72
C TYR A 174 -11.99 -1.62 20.00
N HIS A 175 -12.56 -2.81 19.82
CA HIS A 175 -13.80 -3.01 19.07
C HIS A 175 -13.79 -2.28 17.71
N ALA A 176 -12.65 -2.36 17.01
CA ALA A 176 -12.39 -1.57 15.82
C ALA A 176 -13.43 -1.85 14.73
N GLY A 177 -14.21 -0.83 14.42
CA GLY A 177 -15.21 -0.84 13.35
C GLY A 177 -14.74 -0.07 12.12
N PHE A 178 -15.66 0.16 11.18
CA PHE A 178 -15.37 0.81 9.90
C PHE A 178 -14.70 2.19 10.03
N THR A 179 -15.08 2.99 11.04
CA THR A 179 -14.56 4.35 11.23
C THR A 179 -13.30 4.41 12.08
N PHE A 180 -12.86 3.31 12.67
CA PHE A 180 -11.77 3.33 13.65
C PHE A 180 -10.49 3.97 13.10
N LEU A 181 -10.12 3.69 11.85
CA LEU A 181 -8.92 4.27 11.24
C LEU A 181 -9.07 5.75 10.89
N ILE A 182 -10.21 6.19 10.37
CA ILE A 182 -10.43 7.63 10.14
C ILE A 182 -10.41 8.40 11.46
N ASP A 183 -10.95 7.84 12.54
CA ASP A 183 -10.94 8.45 13.87
C ASP A 183 -9.52 8.44 14.49
N THR A 184 -8.71 7.43 14.18
CA THR A 184 -7.37 7.23 14.78
C THR A 184 -6.25 7.97 14.05
N ILE A 185 -6.25 7.94 12.72
CA ILE A 185 -5.17 8.47 11.86
C ILE A 185 -5.64 9.48 10.81
N GLY A 186 -6.95 9.72 10.68
CA GLY A 186 -7.51 10.62 9.66
C GLY A 186 -7.01 12.06 9.75
N MET A 187 -6.76 12.55 10.97
CA MET A 187 -6.20 13.90 11.18
C MET A 187 -4.80 14.09 10.59
N TYR A 188 -4.03 12.99 10.41
CA TYR A 188 -2.70 13.01 9.80
C TYR A 188 -2.78 12.77 8.29
N ILE A 189 -3.66 11.86 7.87
CA ILE A 189 -3.81 11.46 6.48
C ILE A 189 -4.37 12.58 5.62
N ILE A 190 -5.48 13.21 6.01
CA ILE A 190 -6.17 14.20 5.16
C ILE A 190 -5.22 15.39 4.83
N PRO A 191 -4.53 15.99 5.81
CA PRO A 191 -3.54 17.03 5.53
C PRO A 191 -2.34 16.51 4.73
N GLY A 192 -1.91 15.26 4.93
CA GLY A 192 -0.88 14.61 4.13
C GLY A 192 -1.25 14.50 2.66
N VAL A 193 -2.45 14.02 2.36
CA VAL A 193 -3.00 13.94 1.01
C VAL A 193 -3.03 15.31 0.33
N LEU A 194 -3.46 16.35 1.06
CA LEU A 194 -3.43 17.73 0.57
C LEU A 194 -1.99 18.21 0.32
N ALA A 195 -1.05 17.91 1.22
CA ALA A 195 0.35 18.27 1.07
C ALA A 195 0.99 17.60 -0.15
N PHE A 196 0.70 16.32 -0.41
CA PHE A 196 1.12 15.63 -1.64
C PHE A 196 0.45 16.19 -2.89
N GLY A 197 -0.81 16.60 -2.79
CA GLY A 197 -1.50 17.39 -3.81
C GLY A 197 -0.73 18.65 -4.16
N ILE A 198 -0.34 19.44 -3.17
CA ILE A 198 0.47 20.66 -3.37
C ILE A 198 1.84 20.31 -3.96
N LEU A 199 2.53 19.31 -3.42
CA LEU A 199 3.86 18.87 -3.88
C LEU A 199 3.83 18.49 -5.38
N SER A 200 2.75 17.85 -5.82
CA SER A 200 2.57 17.45 -7.23
C SER A 200 2.62 18.65 -8.19
N THR A 201 2.16 19.83 -7.77
CA THR A 201 2.19 21.06 -8.58
C THR A 201 3.58 21.64 -8.78
N PHE A 202 4.51 21.34 -7.86
CA PHE A 202 5.91 21.71 -7.95
C PHE A 202 6.71 20.70 -8.77
N VAL A 203 6.32 19.42 -8.70
CA VAL A 203 6.91 18.35 -9.53
C VAL A 203 6.60 18.57 -11.01
N VAL A 204 5.40 19.03 -11.34
CA VAL A 204 5.01 19.31 -12.72
C VAL A 204 5.53 20.68 -13.17
N GLY A 205 6.59 20.66 -14.00
CA GLY A 205 7.21 21.83 -14.62
C GLY A 205 6.34 22.50 -15.70
N LYS A 206 6.94 23.35 -16.55
CA LYS A 206 6.25 23.93 -17.72
C LYS A 206 6.04 22.85 -18.81
N LYS A 207 4.93 22.92 -19.56
CA LYS A 207 4.53 21.99 -20.65
C LYS A 207 5.73 21.59 -21.52
N THR A 208 5.90 20.29 -21.76
CA THR A 208 6.90 19.80 -22.73
C THR A 208 6.31 19.89 -24.14
N THR A 209 7.11 20.35 -25.12
CA THR A 209 6.71 20.46 -26.53
C THR A 209 6.49 19.08 -27.16
N GLU A 210 5.47 18.99 -28.03
CA GLU A 210 4.75 17.83 -28.61
C GLU A 210 5.57 16.65 -29.21
N LYS A 211 6.91 16.65 -29.18
CA LYS A 211 7.73 15.73 -29.99
C LYS A 211 8.13 14.39 -29.34
N GLN A 212 7.57 14.02 -28.18
CA GLN A 212 7.88 12.75 -27.47
C GLN A 212 6.66 11.85 -27.23
N MET A 213 5.58 12.03 -27.99
CA MET A 213 4.29 11.35 -27.75
C MET A 213 4.21 9.89 -28.26
N ASP A 214 5.14 9.42 -29.09
CA ASP A 214 4.84 8.27 -29.96
C ASP A 214 5.22 6.87 -29.45
N ASP A 215 5.94 6.72 -28.32
CA ASP A 215 6.49 5.41 -27.92
C ASP A 215 5.77 4.70 -26.75
N MET A 216 4.79 5.33 -26.08
CA MET A 216 4.16 4.74 -24.88
C MET A 216 2.75 4.16 -25.06
N VAL A 217 2.07 4.44 -26.17
CA VAL A 217 0.67 3.98 -26.37
C VAL A 217 0.59 2.53 -26.86
N ALA A 218 1.72 1.93 -27.28
CA ALA A 218 1.74 0.67 -28.02
C ALA A 218 1.90 -0.62 -27.18
N LYS A 219 1.59 -0.64 -25.88
CA LYS A 219 1.56 -1.90 -25.11
C LYS A 219 0.26 -2.11 -24.33
N GLY A 220 -0.64 -2.86 -24.96
CA GLY A 220 -1.53 -3.84 -24.33
C GLY A 220 -2.64 -3.28 -23.44
N GLY A 221 -3.87 -3.27 -23.96
CA GLY A 221 -5.04 -3.30 -23.08
C GLY A 221 -5.02 -4.56 -22.22
N ASP A 222 -5.43 -4.43 -20.95
CA ASP A 222 -5.58 -5.58 -20.07
C ASP A 222 -6.59 -6.56 -20.65
N THR A 223 -6.31 -7.85 -20.61
CA THR A 223 -7.29 -8.89 -20.94
C THR A 223 -8.18 -9.19 -19.74
N LEU A 224 -9.35 -9.79 -19.98
CA LEU A 224 -10.19 -10.30 -18.88
C LEU A 224 -9.43 -11.30 -17.98
N ARG A 225 -8.47 -12.04 -18.57
CA ARG A 225 -7.59 -12.96 -17.85
C ARG A 225 -6.69 -12.22 -16.86
N ASP A 226 -6.20 -11.03 -17.23
CA ASP A 226 -5.35 -10.21 -16.36
C ASP A 226 -6.13 -9.64 -15.17
N VAL A 227 -7.42 -9.37 -15.35
CA VAL A 227 -8.33 -8.97 -14.26
C VAL A 227 -8.57 -10.13 -13.30
N ALA A 228 -8.88 -11.32 -13.83
CA ALA A 228 -9.11 -12.51 -13.01
C ALA A 228 -7.84 -12.94 -12.24
N MET A 229 -6.67 -12.93 -12.89
CA MET A 229 -5.39 -13.26 -12.26
C MET A 229 -5.04 -12.32 -11.11
N ARG A 230 -5.41 -11.03 -11.21
CA ARG A 230 -5.24 -10.07 -10.11
C ARG A 230 -6.11 -10.41 -8.91
N GLY A 231 -7.39 -10.73 -9.13
CA GLY A 231 -8.27 -11.18 -8.04
C GLY A 231 -7.73 -12.43 -7.32
N ALA A 232 -7.21 -13.41 -8.07
CA ALA A 232 -6.59 -14.60 -7.51
C ALA A 232 -5.31 -14.32 -6.71
N LYS A 233 -4.44 -13.44 -7.23
CA LYS A 233 -3.24 -12.99 -6.52
C LYS A 233 -3.59 -12.27 -5.21
N VAL A 234 -4.58 -11.37 -5.23
CA VAL A 234 -5.05 -10.70 -4.01
C VAL A 234 -5.63 -11.68 -3.01
N TYR A 235 -6.41 -12.68 -3.46
CA TYR A 235 -6.90 -13.74 -2.58
C TYR A 235 -5.75 -14.44 -1.84
N LEU A 236 -4.75 -14.91 -2.59
CA LEU A 236 -3.60 -15.63 -2.05
C LEU A 236 -2.79 -14.76 -1.09
N PHE A 237 -2.64 -13.47 -1.43
CA PHE A 237 -1.95 -12.48 -0.60
C PHE A 237 -2.66 -12.24 0.74
N VAL A 238 -3.97 -11.97 0.75
CA VAL A 238 -4.72 -11.77 2.00
C VAL A 238 -4.68 -13.02 2.88
N MET A 239 -4.88 -14.20 2.29
CA MET A 239 -4.78 -15.48 3.01
C MET A 239 -3.39 -15.67 3.64
N ALA A 240 -2.32 -15.39 2.88
CA ALA A 240 -0.94 -15.45 3.37
C ALA A 240 -0.70 -14.56 4.59
N LEU A 241 -1.24 -13.35 4.57
CA LEU A 241 -1.07 -12.36 5.63
C LEU A 241 -1.80 -12.74 6.92
N LEU A 242 -2.97 -13.36 6.82
CA LEU A 242 -3.70 -13.86 8.00
C LEU A 242 -2.93 -14.97 8.71
N LEU A 243 -2.37 -15.91 7.93
CA LEU A 243 -1.50 -16.95 8.46
C LEU A 243 -0.23 -16.34 9.09
N LEU A 244 0.46 -15.46 8.37
CA LEU A 244 1.68 -14.83 8.86
C LEU A 244 1.44 -14.01 10.14
N GLY A 245 0.34 -13.26 10.20
CA GLY A 245 -0.04 -12.47 11.37
C GLY A 245 -0.40 -13.32 12.59
N SER A 246 -0.94 -14.53 12.39
CA SER A 246 -1.16 -15.49 13.46
C SER A 246 0.17 -16.10 13.94
N GLY A 247 1.03 -16.50 13.01
CA GLY A 247 2.35 -17.06 13.30
C GLY A 247 3.27 -16.10 14.07
N PHE A 248 3.18 -14.79 13.81
CA PHE A 248 4.00 -13.78 14.50
C PHE A 248 3.41 -13.25 15.82
N LYS A 249 2.22 -13.68 16.24
CA LYS A 249 1.62 -13.23 17.51
C LYS A 249 2.55 -13.39 18.71
N ILE A 250 3.31 -14.49 18.76
CA ILE A 250 4.31 -14.76 19.81
C ILE A 250 5.42 -13.69 19.83
N ILE A 251 5.90 -13.27 18.66
CA ILE A 251 6.91 -12.21 18.56
C ILE A 251 6.34 -10.87 19.01
N ILE A 252 5.12 -10.54 18.57
CA ILE A 252 4.43 -9.29 18.92
C ILE A 252 4.31 -9.17 20.44
N ASP A 253 3.65 -10.14 21.07
CA ASP A 253 3.29 -10.10 22.49
C ASP A 253 4.52 -10.19 23.41
N THR A 254 5.63 -10.76 22.95
CA THR A 254 6.84 -10.94 23.78
C THR A 254 7.87 -9.82 23.58
N TYR A 255 8.05 -9.34 22.36
CA TYR A 255 9.18 -8.47 22.01
C TYR A 255 8.74 -7.05 21.60
N LEU A 256 7.66 -6.90 20.82
CA LEU A 256 7.29 -5.58 20.28
C LEU A 256 6.54 -4.70 21.27
N ILE A 257 5.75 -5.26 22.21
CA ILE A 257 4.98 -4.45 23.17
C ILE A 257 5.87 -3.58 24.08
N HIS A 258 7.11 -3.99 24.32
CA HIS A 258 8.07 -3.27 25.17
C HIS A 258 8.91 -2.25 24.40
N VAL A 259 8.80 -2.20 23.07
CA VAL A 259 9.54 -1.25 22.25
C VAL A 259 8.83 0.11 22.31
N PRO A 260 9.56 1.21 22.59
CA PRO A 260 8.98 2.54 22.59
C PRO A 260 8.36 2.90 21.22
N SER A 261 7.20 3.58 21.23
CA SER A 261 6.48 3.99 20.00
C SER A 261 7.35 4.76 19.01
N MET A 262 8.27 5.59 19.52
CA MET A 262 9.23 6.33 18.69
C MET A 262 10.19 5.40 17.92
N VAL A 263 10.62 4.31 18.54
CA VAL A 263 11.52 3.34 17.91
C VAL A 263 10.75 2.54 16.86
N LEU A 264 9.54 2.09 17.19
CA LEU A 264 8.65 1.38 16.25
C LEU A 264 8.41 2.21 14.99
N TYR A 265 8.11 3.50 15.15
CA TYR A 265 7.94 4.42 14.02
C TYR A 265 9.10 4.37 13.02
N TRP A 266 10.35 4.42 13.50
CA TRP A 266 11.54 4.41 12.63
C TRP A 266 11.92 3.03 12.12
N VAL A 267 11.75 1.97 12.93
CA VAL A 267 11.95 0.58 12.47
C VAL A 267 11.03 0.26 11.29
N ASN A 268 9.87 0.90 11.25
CA ASN A 268 8.88 0.74 10.18
C ASN A 268 9.31 1.37 8.85
N MET A 269 10.50 2.01 8.77
CA MET A 269 11.19 2.22 7.50
C MET A 269 11.43 0.91 6.72
N SER A 270 11.47 -0.23 7.42
CA SER A 270 11.50 -1.55 6.80
C SER A 270 10.28 -1.83 5.92
N SER A 271 9.15 -1.14 6.11
CA SER A 271 7.93 -1.34 5.30
C SER A 271 8.10 -0.94 3.84
N ALA A 272 8.98 0.02 3.53
CA ALA A 272 9.38 0.34 2.17
C ALA A 272 9.83 -0.92 1.41
N VAL A 273 10.45 -1.84 2.15
CA VAL A 273 11.06 -3.07 1.66
C VAL A 273 10.07 -4.24 1.76
N LEU A 274 9.27 -4.29 2.81
CA LEU A 274 8.54 -5.48 3.25
C LEU A 274 7.05 -5.59 2.88
N ASP A 275 6.52 -4.56 2.24
CA ASP A 275 5.09 -4.29 2.16
C ASP A 275 4.44 -3.99 3.52
N ASN A 276 3.63 -2.95 3.51
CA ASN A 276 2.93 -2.42 4.67
C ASN A 276 1.96 -3.42 5.32
N ALA A 277 1.26 -4.22 4.53
CA ALA A 277 0.26 -5.17 5.03
C ALA A 277 0.93 -6.32 5.80
N THR A 278 2.10 -6.76 5.32
CA THR A 278 2.96 -7.75 6.00
C THR A 278 3.35 -7.29 7.40
N LEU A 279 3.90 -6.08 7.52
CA LEU A 279 4.31 -5.55 8.81
C LEU A 279 3.12 -5.21 9.71
N THR A 280 2.01 -4.76 9.14
CA THR A 280 0.77 -4.56 9.92
C THR A 280 0.31 -5.86 10.57
N ALA A 281 0.30 -6.97 9.82
CA ALA A 281 -0.04 -8.28 10.35
C ALA A 281 0.95 -8.76 11.42
N ALA A 282 2.23 -8.40 11.27
CA ALA A 282 3.35 -8.80 12.11
C ALA A 282 3.59 -7.90 13.33
N GLU A 283 3.04 -6.69 13.36
CA GLU A 283 3.32 -5.70 14.41
C GLU A 283 2.06 -5.28 15.16
N ILE A 284 0.89 -5.17 14.52
CA ILE A 284 -0.32 -4.70 15.20
C ILE A 284 -0.99 -5.84 15.99
N GLY A 285 -1.28 -5.56 17.27
CA GLY A 285 -2.04 -6.44 18.16
C GLY A 285 -2.87 -5.68 19.20
N PRO A 286 -3.93 -6.31 19.75
CA PRO A 286 -4.83 -5.68 20.72
C PRO A 286 -4.18 -5.41 22.09
N SER A 287 -3.02 -6.00 22.35
CA SER A 287 -2.19 -5.80 23.54
C SER A 287 -1.40 -4.47 23.51
N MET A 288 -1.32 -3.80 22.37
CA MET A 288 -0.61 -2.53 22.21
C MET A 288 -1.43 -1.35 22.68
N HIS A 289 -0.76 -0.26 23.07
CA HIS A 289 -1.42 1.02 23.34
C HIS A 289 -1.81 1.74 22.04
N ILE A 290 -2.86 2.57 22.08
CA ILE A 290 -3.35 3.30 20.89
C ILE A 290 -2.26 4.19 20.26
N ASP A 291 -1.35 4.74 21.06
CA ASP A 291 -0.25 5.57 20.56
C ASP A 291 0.84 4.75 19.86
N GLN A 292 1.07 3.50 20.30
CA GLN A 292 1.93 2.55 19.57
C GLN A 292 1.28 2.18 18.23
N ILE A 293 -0.02 1.89 18.22
CA ILE A 293 -0.77 1.57 17.00
C ILE A 293 -0.72 2.75 16.01
N LYS A 294 -0.97 3.98 16.47
CA LYS A 294 -0.83 5.20 15.66
C LYS A 294 0.57 5.36 15.09
N ALA A 295 1.60 5.19 15.91
CA ALA A 295 2.99 5.30 15.47
C ALA A 295 3.34 4.24 14.42
N ILE A 296 2.94 2.98 14.65
CA ILE A 296 3.14 1.89 13.69
C ILE A 296 2.45 2.24 12.37
N LEU A 297 1.15 2.56 12.39
CA LEU A 297 0.37 2.86 11.19
C LEU A 297 0.99 4.02 10.40
N MET A 298 1.31 5.13 11.06
CA MET A 298 1.91 6.29 10.37
C MET A 298 3.32 5.99 9.84
N GLY A 299 4.13 5.22 10.56
CA GLY A 299 5.44 4.78 10.09
C GLY A 299 5.33 3.90 8.85
N LEU A 300 4.46 2.88 8.88
CA LEU A 300 4.22 1.97 7.77
C LEU A 300 3.70 2.73 6.53
N LEU A 301 2.65 3.54 6.69
CA LEU A 301 2.02 4.22 5.56
C LEU A 301 2.98 5.14 4.80
N VAL A 302 3.79 5.91 5.52
CA VAL A 302 4.74 6.85 4.91
C VAL A 302 5.94 6.10 4.34
N SER A 303 6.52 5.17 5.08
CA SER A 303 7.65 4.37 4.62
C SER A 303 7.31 3.54 3.39
N GLY A 304 6.12 2.95 3.33
CA GLY A 304 5.67 2.13 2.21
C GLY A 304 5.64 2.85 0.87
N GLY A 305 5.58 4.18 0.84
CA GLY A 305 5.69 4.97 -0.40
C GLY A 305 7.11 5.06 -0.98
N MET A 306 8.15 4.78 -0.18
CA MET A 306 9.55 5.03 -0.56
C MET A 306 10.06 4.14 -1.69
N LEU A 307 9.58 2.88 -1.77
CA LEU A 307 10.00 1.88 -2.75
C LEU A 307 8.79 1.14 -3.32
N ILE A 308 9.00 0.49 -4.46
CA ILE A 308 7.94 -0.23 -5.19
C ILE A 308 7.24 -1.31 -4.34
N PRO A 309 7.96 -2.19 -3.62
CA PRO A 309 7.30 -3.26 -2.87
C PRO A 309 6.47 -2.78 -1.68
N GLY A 310 6.73 -1.56 -1.18
CA GLY A 310 6.19 -1.11 0.10
C GLY A 310 4.68 -0.88 0.12
N ASN A 311 4.05 -0.64 -1.04
CA ASN A 311 2.60 -0.54 -1.13
C ASN A 311 2.09 -0.92 -2.55
N ILE A 312 0.88 -1.49 -2.61
CA ILE A 312 0.19 -1.92 -3.83
C ILE A 312 0.08 -0.87 -4.94
N PRO A 313 -0.31 0.41 -4.70
CA PRO A 313 -0.38 1.39 -5.78
C PRO A 313 0.99 1.61 -6.42
N ASN A 314 2.09 1.45 -5.67
CA ASN A 314 3.44 1.57 -6.22
C ASN A 314 3.74 0.44 -7.21
N ILE A 315 3.41 -0.81 -6.83
CA ILE A 315 3.60 -2.01 -7.66
C ILE A 315 2.84 -1.86 -8.99
N ILE A 316 1.56 -1.46 -8.92
CA ILE A 316 0.70 -1.30 -10.11
C ILE A 316 1.26 -0.22 -11.03
N CYS A 317 1.53 0.96 -10.49
CA CYS A 317 1.98 2.09 -11.29
C CYS A 317 3.38 1.84 -11.89
N ALA A 318 4.30 1.26 -11.12
CA ALA A 318 5.63 0.95 -11.61
C ALA A 318 5.61 -0.10 -12.72
N ASN A 319 4.81 -1.15 -12.58
CA ASN A 319 4.67 -2.19 -13.60
C ASN A 319 4.06 -1.63 -14.89
N LYS A 320 2.99 -0.84 -14.79
CA LYS A 320 2.25 -0.31 -15.95
C LYS A 320 2.99 0.78 -16.72
N ILE A 321 3.67 1.68 -16.01
CA ILE A 321 4.43 2.80 -16.63
C ILE A 321 5.85 2.34 -17.00
N GLY A 322 6.28 1.18 -16.49
CA GLY A 322 7.62 0.65 -16.71
C GLY A 322 8.69 1.43 -15.96
N ILE A 323 8.43 1.74 -14.68
CA ILE A 323 9.34 2.44 -13.77
C ILE A 323 10.22 1.39 -13.08
N THR A 324 11.53 1.57 -13.15
CA THR A 324 12.48 0.71 -12.43
C THR A 324 12.56 1.07 -10.95
N SER A 325 12.94 0.12 -10.09
CA SER A 325 13.12 0.36 -8.65
C SER A 325 14.11 1.50 -8.35
N LYS A 326 15.13 1.67 -9.19
CA LYS A 326 16.10 2.77 -9.09
C LYS A 326 15.49 4.13 -9.45
N GLU A 327 14.66 4.18 -10.48
CA GLU A 327 13.92 5.40 -10.86
C GLU A 327 12.94 5.80 -9.75
N TRP A 328 12.22 4.83 -9.20
CA TRP A 328 11.29 5.06 -8.08
C TRP A 328 12.03 5.57 -6.85
N ALA A 329 13.05 4.84 -6.39
CA ALA A 329 13.78 5.16 -5.15
C ALA A 329 14.42 6.55 -5.17
N ARG A 330 14.86 7.03 -6.34
CA ARG A 330 15.46 8.37 -6.48
C ARG A 330 14.51 9.49 -6.07
N THR A 331 13.21 9.28 -6.18
CA THR A 331 12.19 10.25 -5.80
C THR A 331 11.47 9.83 -4.52
N GLY A 332 11.14 8.55 -4.40
CA GLY A 332 10.38 8.01 -3.27
C GLY A 332 11.12 8.08 -1.95
N VAL A 333 12.41 7.69 -1.90
CA VAL A 333 13.18 7.67 -0.65
C VAL A 333 13.35 9.07 -0.06
N PRO A 334 13.80 10.11 -0.80
CA PRO A 334 13.92 11.46 -0.24
C PRO A 334 12.58 12.02 0.26
N ILE A 335 11.50 11.84 -0.51
CA ILE A 335 10.16 12.31 -0.14
C ILE A 335 9.69 11.60 1.13
N GLY A 336 9.82 10.27 1.19
CA GLY A 336 9.40 9.50 2.35
C GLY A 336 10.20 9.87 3.59
N LEU A 337 11.51 10.06 3.52
CA LEU A 337 12.34 10.43 4.68
C LEU A 337 11.95 11.81 5.24
N VAL A 338 11.74 12.81 4.38
CA VAL A 338 11.26 14.13 4.81
C VAL A 338 9.87 14.02 5.44
N THR A 339 8.98 13.25 4.81
CA THR A 339 7.61 13.06 5.31
C THR A 339 7.61 12.32 6.66
N MET A 340 8.49 11.34 6.83
CA MET A 340 8.69 10.62 8.10
C MET A 340 9.12 11.58 9.20
N LEU A 341 10.09 12.47 8.93
CA LEU A 341 10.54 13.47 9.90
C LEU A 341 9.42 14.43 10.32
N VAL A 342 8.61 14.90 9.35
CA VAL A 342 7.47 15.78 9.62
C VAL A 342 6.42 15.09 10.49
N TYR A 343 6.03 13.86 10.12
CA TYR A 343 5.05 13.10 10.92
C TYR A 343 5.60 12.66 12.26
N PHE A 344 6.90 12.38 12.39
CA PHE A 344 7.51 12.11 13.68
C PHE A 344 7.36 13.32 14.61
N GLY A 345 7.65 14.53 14.11
CA GLY A 345 7.40 15.77 14.85
C GLY A 345 5.94 15.92 15.26
N TRP A 346 5.02 15.66 14.33
CA TRP A 346 3.58 15.80 14.58
C TRP A 346 3.07 14.76 15.58
N VAL A 347 3.28 13.47 15.34
CA VAL A 347 2.73 12.38 16.15
C VAL A 347 3.24 12.39 17.59
N PHE A 348 4.47 12.84 17.85
CA PHE A 348 5.09 12.74 19.17
C PHE A 348 5.23 14.06 19.93
N TYR A 349 5.08 15.23 19.29
CA TYR A 349 5.34 16.53 19.91
C TYR A 349 4.25 17.59 19.71
N ILE A 350 3.22 17.30 18.90
CA ILE A 350 2.10 18.23 18.61
C ILE A 350 0.79 17.55 18.96
#